data_AF-A0A3B8Q2Z7-F1
#
_entry.id   AF-A0A3B8Q2Z7-F1
#
_cell.length_a   1.000
_cell.length_b   1.000
_cell.length_c   1.000
_cell.angle_alpha   90.00
_cell.angle_beta   90.00
_cell.angle_gamma   90.00
#
_symmetry.space_group_name_H-M   'P 1'
#
loop_
_entity.id
_entity.type
_entity.pdbx_description
1 polymer ?
#
loop_
_entity_poly.entity_id
_entity_poly.type
_entity_poly.pdbx_seq_one_letter_code
_entity_poly.pdbx_strand_id
1 'polypeptide(L)'
;MPLSKVITAVAIHLVVPLLGVVAFLLLCRRMWRAQIPSPPFISFFVLFGTFGGWLLVLLIALFWEWSGMASIGVFSLVLVAPFVTAAFALALRSQRVLSAYHRSAFAASLGYSGLMLATVLGWLGVRIFER
;
A
#
# COMPACT_ATOMS: atom_id res chain seq x y z
N MET A 1 -11.82 -0.90 -29.77
CA MET A 1 -11.65 -0.09 -28.54
C MET A 1 -11.17 1.30 -28.93
N PRO A 2 -11.70 2.38 -28.34
CA PRO A 2 -11.18 3.72 -28.58
C PRO A 2 -9.73 3.85 -28.07
N LEU A 3 -8.89 4.59 -28.79
CA LEU A 3 -7.47 4.77 -28.47
C LEU A 3 -7.25 5.29 -27.05
N SER A 4 -8.14 6.15 -26.55
CA SER A 4 -8.11 6.68 -25.19
C SER A 4 -8.16 5.59 -24.12
N LYS A 5 -9.02 4.57 -24.29
CA LYS A 5 -9.09 3.44 -23.36
C LYS A 5 -7.81 2.60 -23.38
N VAL A 6 -7.18 2.42 -24.54
CA VAL A 6 -5.91 1.68 -24.62
C VAL A 6 -4.81 2.40 -23.85
N ILE A 7 -4.71 3.73 -24.00
CA ILE A 7 -3.73 4.55 -23.28
C ILE A 7 -3.97 4.46 -21.76
N THR A 8 -5.22 4.59 -21.32
CA THR A 8 -5.58 4.49 -19.90
C THR A 8 -5.26 3.10 -19.32
N ALA A 9 -5.55 2.02 -20.06
CA ALA A 9 -5.23 0.67 -19.63
C ALA A 9 -3.73 0.49 -19.40
N VAL A 10 -2.91 0.92 -20.37
CA VAL A 10 -1.44 0.85 -20.30
C VAL A 10 -0.91 1.73 -19.17
N ALA A 11 -1.44 2.94 -19.01
CA ALA A 11 -1.01 3.85 -17.94
C ALA A 11 -1.25 3.22 -16.55
N ILE A 12 -2.46 2.71 -16.31
CA ILE A 12 -2.84 2.17 -15.00
C ILE A 12 -2.14 0.84 -14.72
N HIS A 13 -2.13 -0.10 -15.66
CA HIS A 13 -1.67 -1.46 -15.39
C HIS A 13 -0.18 -1.67 -15.63
N LEU A 14 0.50 -0.77 -16.35
CA LEU A 14 1.92 -0.90 -16.66
C LEU A 14 2.74 0.28 -16.13
N VAL A 15 2.38 1.51 -16.49
CA VAL A 15 3.19 2.69 -16.15
C VAL A 15 3.22 2.93 -14.65
N VAL A 16 2.06 2.92 -13.98
CA VAL A 16 1.97 3.16 -12.54
C VAL A 16 2.72 2.10 -11.72
N PRO A 17 2.55 0.78 -11.96
CA PRO A 17 3.34 -0.24 -11.29
C PRO A 17 4.84 -0.10 -11.55
N LEU A 18 5.24 0.20 -12.80
CA LEU A 18 6.65 0.39 -13.15
C LEU A 18 7.26 1.57 -12.39
N LEU A 19 6.54 2.70 -12.30
CA LEU A 19 6.97 3.85 -11.50
C LEU A 19 7.12 3.49 -10.01
N GLY A 20 6.20 2.67 -9.48
CA GLY A 20 6.30 2.14 -8.12
C GLY A 20 7.57 1.31 -7.89
N VAL A 21 7.89 0.40 -8.81
CA VAL A 21 9.12 -0.41 -8.77
C VAL A 21 10.37 0.47 -8.85
N VAL A 22 10.41 1.42 -9.78
CA VAL A 22 11.54 2.36 -9.92
C VAL A 22 11.73 3.16 -8.63
N ALA A 23 10.66 3.71 -8.06
CA ALA A 23 10.71 4.45 -6.80
C ALA A 23 11.21 3.58 -5.63
N PHE A 24 10.76 2.32 -5.54
CA PHE A 24 11.25 1.36 -4.54
C PHE A 24 12.75 1.09 -4.72
N LEU A 25 13.23 0.83 -5.94
CA LEU A 25 14.64 0.60 -6.22
C LEU A 25 15.51 1.82 -5.89
N LEU A 26 15.02 3.04 -6.17
CA LEU A 26 15.69 4.28 -5.80
C LEU A 26 15.77 4.45 -4.28
N LEU A 27 14.70 4.10 -3.55
CA LEU A 27 14.70 4.10 -2.09
C LEU A 27 15.69 3.08 -1.53
N CYS A 28 15.74 1.86 -2.08
CA CYS A 28 16.71 0.84 -1.69
C CYS A 28 18.14 1.31 -1.92
N ARG A 29 18.42 1.91 -3.09
CA ARG A 29 19.73 2.52 -3.39
C ARG A 29 20.09 3.63 -2.40
N ARG A 30 19.12 4.45 -1.99
CA ARG A 30 19.34 5.51 -1.00
C ARG A 30 19.67 4.96 0.38
N MET A 31 18.98 3.92 0.83
CA MET A 31 19.26 3.26 2.11
C MET A 31 20.64 2.58 2.10
N TRP A 32 21.01 1.95 0.99
CA TRP A 32 22.33 1.34 0.83
C TRP A 32 23.45 2.38 0.90
N ARG A 33 23.33 3.49 0.15
CA ARG A 33 24.31 4.59 0.17
C ARG A 33 24.44 5.25 1.53
N ALA A 34 23.35 5.30 2.31
CA ALA A 34 23.34 5.84 3.67
C ALA A 34 23.87 4.83 4.73
N GLN A 35 24.31 3.63 4.31
CA GLN A 35 24.81 2.57 5.19
C GLN A 35 23.92 2.31 6.42
N ILE A 36 22.61 2.30 6.20
CA ILE A 36 21.64 2.08 7.27
C ILE A 36 21.84 0.68 7.84
N PRO A 37 22.02 0.51 9.17
CA PRO A 37 22.10 -0.80 9.78
C PRO A 37 20.76 -1.53 9.59
N SER A 38 20.82 -2.76 9.07
CA SER A 38 19.66 -3.63 8.78
C SER A 38 18.49 -2.91 8.08
N PRO A 39 18.63 -2.46 6.81
CA PRO A 39 17.59 -1.67 6.13
C PRO A 39 16.27 -2.46 5.97
N PRO A 40 15.10 -1.84 6.23
CA PRO A 40 13.82 -2.53 6.24
C PRO A 40 13.23 -2.69 4.82
N PHE A 41 13.97 -3.34 3.92
CA PHE A 41 13.58 -3.51 2.51
C PHE A 41 12.22 -4.19 2.35
N ILE A 42 12.00 -5.29 3.08
CA ILE A 42 10.75 -6.08 2.99
C ILE A 42 9.56 -5.23 3.45
N SER A 43 9.72 -4.46 4.52
CA SER A 43 8.65 -3.60 5.03
C SER A 43 8.28 -2.52 4.02
N PHE A 44 9.26 -1.88 3.38
CA PHE A 44 8.98 -0.93 2.32
C PHE A 44 8.38 -1.58 1.08
N PHE A 45 8.79 -2.79 0.71
CA PHE A 45 8.21 -3.52 -0.41
C PHE A 45 6.70 -3.76 -0.18
N VAL A 46 6.36 -4.21 1.03
CA VAL A 46 4.97 -4.44 1.42
C VAL A 46 4.19 -3.12 1.45
N LEU A 47 4.76 -2.03 1.98
CA LEU A 47 4.13 -0.72 2.00
C LEU A 47 3.91 -0.15 0.59
N PHE A 48 4.87 -0.31 -0.31
CA PHE A 48 4.71 0.07 -1.72
C PHE A 48 3.62 -0.76 -2.39
N GLY A 49 3.53 -2.07 -2.08
CA GLY A 49 2.46 -2.93 -2.57
C GLY A 49 1.08 -2.51 -2.05
N THR A 50 0.95 -2.16 -0.78
CA THR A 50 -0.33 -1.78 -0.18
C THR A 50 -0.79 -0.39 -0.60
N PHE A 51 0.06 0.63 -0.46
CA PHE A 51 -0.29 1.99 -0.90
C PHE A 51 -0.39 2.09 -2.42
N GLY A 52 0.49 1.42 -3.16
CA GLY A 52 0.40 1.31 -4.61
C GLY A 52 -0.86 0.57 -5.06
N GLY A 53 -1.27 -0.48 -4.34
CA GLY A 53 -2.53 -1.18 -4.58
C GLY A 53 -3.74 -0.27 -4.42
N TRP A 54 -3.81 0.54 -3.36
CA TRP A 54 -4.89 1.53 -3.21
C TRP A 54 -4.87 2.61 -4.28
N LEU A 55 -3.69 3.07 -4.69
CA LEU A 55 -3.56 3.99 -5.80
C LEU A 55 -4.11 3.38 -7.09
N LEU A 56 -3.80 2.12 -7.38
CA LEU A 56 -4.36 1.41 -8.53
C LEU A 56 -5.87 1.27 -8.44
N VAL A 57 -6.41 0.89 -7.28
CA VAL A 57 -7.86 0.80 -7.06
C VAL A 57 -8.54 2.15 -7.33
N LEU A 58 -7.97 3.24 -6.82
CA LEU A 58 -8.47 4.59 -7.05
C LEU A 58 -8.45 4.94 -8.54
N LEU A 59 -7.34 4.67 -9.24
CA LEU A 59 -7.22 4.95 -10.66
C LEU A 59 -8.18 4.10 -11.50
N ILE A 60 -8.36 2.83 -11.14
CA ILE A 60 -9.34 1.95 -11.79
C ILE A 60 -10.75 2.49 -11.57
N ALA A 61 -11.11 2.88 -10.35
CA ALA A 61 -12.43 3.43 -10.04
C ALA A 61 -12.74 4.73 -10.80
N LEU A 62 -11.74 5.57 -11.04
CA LEU A 62 -11.92 6.87 -11.70
C LEU A 62 -11.84 6.81 -13.22
N PHE A 63 -10.96 5.97 -13.78
CA PHE A 63 -10.59 6.03 -15.19
C PHE A 63 -10.83 4.72 -15.95
N TRP A 64 -11.17 3.63 -15.26
CA TRP A 64 -11.34 2.32 -15.88
C TRP A 64 -12.66 1.66 -15.48
N GLU A 65 -13.00 0.57 -16.18
CA GLU A 65 -14.16 -0.24 -15.83
C GLU A 65 -13.80 -1.17 -14.68
N TRP A 66 -14.63 -1.16 -13.65
CA TRP A 66 -14.46 -2.05 -12.52
C TRP A 66 -14.61 -3.50 -12.96
N SER A 67 -13.61 -4.33 -12.66
CA SER A 67 -13.60 -5.75 -13.03
C SER A 67 -13.60 -6.64 -11.78
N GLY A 68 -13.99 -7.90 -11.95
CA GLY A 68 -13.87 -8.90 -10.87
C GLY A 68 -12.43 -9.05 -10.35
N MET A 69 -11.43 -8.86 -11.22
CA MET A 69 -10.02 -8.84 -10.83
C MET A 69 -9.68 -7.66 -9.92
N ALA A 70 -10.26 -6.49 -10.17
CA ALA A 70 -10.10 -5.33 -9.28
C ALA A 70 -10.71 -5.60 -7.90
N SER A 71 -11.88 -6.27 -7.84
CA SER A 71 -12.49 -6.68 -6.56
C SER A 71 -11.60 -7.61 -5.75
N ILE A 72 -10.89 -8.56 -6.38
CA ILE A 72 -9.93 -9.44 -5.70
C ILE A 72 -8.77 -8.62 -5.11
N GLY A 73 -8.27 -7.64 -5.87
CA GLY A 73 -7.26 -6.70 -5.39
C GLY A 73 -7.72 -5.96 -4.13
N VAL A 74 -8.91 -5.36 -4.17
CA VAL A 74 -9.51 -4.66 -3.02
C VAL A 74 -9.71 -5.60 -1.84
N PHE A 75 -10.22 -6.81 -2.06
CA PHE A 75 -10.41 -7.80 -1.02
C PHE A 75 -9.09 -8.11 -0.30
N SER A 76 -8.00 -8.28 -1.06
CA SER A 76 -6.67 -8.50 -0.47
C SER A 76 -6.17 -7.28 0.32
N LEU A 77 -6.44 -6.06 -0.14
CA LEU A 77 -6.06 -4.82 0.54
C LEU A 77 -6.87 -4.56 1.81
N VAL A 78 -8.14 -4.97 1.84
CA VAL A 78 -8.99 -4.77 3.01
C VAL A 78 -8.77 -5.86 4.05
N LEU A 79 -8.59 -7.11 3.62
CA LEU A 79 -8.53 -8.24 4.56
C LEU A 79 -7.13 -8.73 4.87
N VAL A 80 -6.20 -8.74 3.92
CA VAL A 80 -4.87 -9.33 4.14
C VAL A 80 -3.87 -8.25 4.56
N ALA A 81 -3.82 -7.16 3.79
CA ALA A 81 -2.87 -6.07 4.01
C ALA A 81 -2.86 -5.51 5.44
N PRO A 82 -3.99 -5.24 6.15
CA PRO A 82 -3.91 -4.63 7.48
C PRO A 82 -3.25 -5.53 8.52
N PHE A 83 -3.41 -6.85 8.43
CA PHE A 83 -2.72 -7.79 9.32
C PHE A 83 -1.23 -7.87 8.99
N VAL A 84 -0.89 -7.90 7.70
CA VAL A 84 0.50 -7.91 7.26
C VAL A 84 1.21 -6.63 7.71
N THR A 85 0.64 -5.45 7.47
CA THR A 85 1.23 -4.18 7.91
C THR A 85 1.28 -4.07 9.44
N ALA A 86 0.29 -4.61 10.16
CA ALA A 86 0.32 -4.64 11.63
C ALA A 86 1.46 -5.52 12.15
N ALA A 87 1.67 -6.70 11.56
CA ALA A 87 2.80 -7.58 11.90
C ALA A 87 4.14 -6.87 11.67
N PHE A 88 4.29 -6.15 10.55
CA PHE A 88 5.48 -5.34 10.31
C PHE A 88 5.62 -4.18 11.31
N ALA A 89 4.53 -3.49 11.66
CA ALA A 89 4.59 -2.43 12.68
C ALA A 89 5.11 -2.98 14.02
N LEU A 90 4.65 -4.17 14.44
CA LEU A 90 5.15 -4.82 15.66
C LEU A 90 6.63 -5.21 15.54
N ALA A 91 7.06 -5.78 14.41
CA ALA A 91 8.45 -6.14 14.16
C ALA A 91 9.39 -4.92 14.14
N LEU A 92 8.94 -3.80 13.55
CA LEU A 92 9.69 -2.54 13.48
C LEU A 92 9.69 -1.75 14.79
N ARG A 93 8.87 -2.12 15.79
CA ARG A 93 8.69 -1.35 17.03
C ARG A 93 9.99 -1.18 17.81
N SER A 94 10.84 -2.21 17.88
CA SER A 94 12.15 -2.13 18.54
C SER A 94 13.20 -1.43 17.68
N GLN A 95 13.08 -1.52 16.35
CA GLN A 95 14.05 -1.00 15.38
C GLN A 95 13.79 0.46 14.97
N ARG A 96 12.64 1.05 15.35
CA ARG A 96 12.24 2.41 14.96
C ARG A 96 13.22 3.52 15.36
N VAL A 97 14.08 3.27 16.35
CA VAL A 97 15.09 4.22 16.85
C VAL A 97 16.38 4.16 16.01
N LEU A 98 16.60 3.09 15.26
CA LEU A 98 17.84 2.86 14.52
C LEU A 98 18.03 3.82 13.33
N SER A 99 16.94 4.16 12.63
CA SER A 99 17.01 5.13 11.55
C SER A 99 15.66 5.75 11.21
N ALA A 100 15.71 6.90 10.52
CA ALA A 100 14.52 7.57 9.99
C ALA A 100 13.70 6.64 9.06
N TYR A 101 14.37 5.72 8.35
CA TYR A 101 13.71 4.75 7.48
C TYR A 101 12.85 3.76 8.28
N HIS A 102 13.39 3.19 9.36
CA HIS A 102 12.61 2.32 10.25
C HIS A 102 11.44 3.06 10.89
N ARG A 103 11.65 4.31 11.32
CA ARG A 103 10.57 5.14 11.88
C ARG A 103 9.47 5.41 10.86
N SER A 104 9.83 5.75 9.62
CA SER A 104 8.85 6.01 8.55
C SER A 104 8.09 4.75 8.16
N ALA A 105 8.76 3.60 8.04
CA ALA A 105 8.11 2.32 7.77
C ALA A 105 7.18 1.91 8.91
N PHE A 106 7.59 2.11 10.16
CA PHE A 106 6.74 1.88 11.33
C PHE A 106 5.49 2.78 11.31
N ALA A 107 5.66 4.09 11.10
CA ALA A 107 4.56 5.04 11.07
C ALA A 107 3.58 4.76 9.93
N ALA A 108 4.09 4.44 8.73
CA ALA A 108 3.27 4.10 7.57
C ALA A 108 2.49 2.79 7.78
N SER A 109 3.14 1.75 8.32
CA SER A 109 2.49 0.48 8.66
C SER A 109 1.40 0.65 9.71
N LEU A 110 1.68 1.39 10.79
CA LEU A 110 0.71 1.66 11.85
C LEU A 110 -0.45 2.52 11.34
N GLY A 111 -0.15 3.56 10.55
CA GLY A 111 -1.15 4.43 9.94
C GLY A 111 -2.10 3.66 9.03
N TYR A 112 -1.58 2.77 8.20
CA TYR A 112 -2.40 1.92 7.33
C TYR A 112 -3.32 1.00 8.13
N SER A 113 -2.77 0.22 9.07
CA SER A 113 -3.56 -0.71 9.88
C SER A 113 -4.60 0.02 10.73
N GLY A 114 -4.25 1.17 11.31
CA GLY A 114 -5.17 2.00 12.09
C GLY A 114 -6.30 2.58 11.24
N LEU A 115 -5.98 3.10 10.05
CA LEU A 115 -6.98 3.61 9.11
C LEU A 115 -7.95 2.50 8.69
N MET A 116 -7.44 1.33 8.32
CA MET A 116 -8.28 0.19 7.92
C MET A 116 -9.20 -0.25 9.07
N LEU A 117 -8.67 -0.36 10.28
CA LEU A 117 -9.49 -0.69 11.45
C LEU A 117 -10.60 0.34 11.68
N ALA A 118 -10.28 1.63 11.58
CA ALA A 118 -11.27 2.71 11.70
C ALA A 118 -12.36 2.64 10.63
N THR A 119 -11.99 2.34 9.37
CA THR A 119 -12.98 2.18 8.30
C THR A 119 -13.91 0.98 8.52
N VAL A 120 -13.39 -0.15 9.00
CA VAL A 120 -14.19 -1.35 9.28
C VAL A 120 -15.12 -1.11 10.47
N LEU A 121 -14.61 -0.53 11.56
CA LEU A 121 -15.41 -0.21 12.75
C LEU A 121 -16.49 0.84 12.44
N GLY A 122 -16.16 1.87 11.67
CA GLY A 122 -17.14 2.87 11.22
C GLY A 122 -18.25 2.23 10.38
N TRP A 123 -17.90 1.35 9.44
CA TRP A 123 -18.88 0.64 8.63
C TRP A 123 -19.79 -0.29 9.45
N LEU A 124 -19.24 -1.00 10.44
CA LEU A 124 -20.01 -1.82 11.37
C LEU A 124 -20.92 -0.97 12.26
N GLY A 125 -20.43 0.16 12.76
CA GLY A 125 -21.19 1.09 13.60
C GLY A 125 -22.40 1.69 12.85
N VAL A 126 -22.21 2.08 11.59
CA VAL A 126 -23.32 2.57 10.74
C VAL A 126 -24.39 1.49 10.57
N ARG A 127 -24.01 0.24 10.27
CA ARG A 127 -24.98 -0.86 10.11
C ARG A 127 -25.72 -1.25 11.38
N ILE A 128 -25.12 -1.04 12.55
CA ILE A 128 -25.79 -1.30 13.84
C ILE A 128 -26.82 -0.21 14.13
N PHE A 129 -26.58 1.03 13.70
CA PHE A 129 -27.50 2.15 13.90
C PHE A 129 -28.68 2.17 12.91
N GLU A 130 -28.53 1.54 11.74
CA GLU A 130 -29.60 1.35 10.75
C GLU A 130 -30.53 0.15 11.03
N ARG A 131 -30.30 -0.61 12.11
CA ARG A 131 -31.15 -1.71 12.58
C ARG A 131 -31.93 -1.32 13.82
#